data_AF-A0A973Y155-F1
#
_entry.id   AF-A0A973Y155-F1
#
_cell.length_a   1.000
_cell.length_b   1.000
_cell.length_c   1.000
_cell.angle_alpha   90.00
_cell.angle_beta   90.00
_cell.angle_gamma   90.00
#
_symmetry.space_group_name_H-M   'P 1'
#
loop_
_entity.id
_entity.type
_entity.pdbx_description
1 polymer ?
#
loop_
_entity_poly.entity_id
_entity_poly.type
_entity_poly.pdbx_seq_one_letter_code
_entity_poly.pdbx_strand_id
1 'polypeptide(L)'
;MTEHGPVDLIHLADEENSVIVRVAGPTTGVLPWDGCLDVDIVVASEFAKGHLAEVCLLPEDLDDWAEALELLAEGQPVRWMDDGRNPEIRITPEGPYISRGEVLNAIEVVVRDTTVSLTSVCVVVRLPADWVDAQRVRLAQVRAAWPFGQS
;
A
#
# COMPACT_ATOMS: atom_id res chain seq x y z
N MET A 1 2.88 26.07 8.79
CA MET A 1 3.38 24.79 8.25
C MET A 1 2.83 23.71 9.15
N THR A 2 1.72 23.08 8.78
CA THR A 2 1.17 21.96 9.53
C THR A 2 2.12 20.78 9.31
N GLU A 3 2.91 20.47 10.33
CA GLU A 3 3.60 19.19 10.43
C GLU A 3 2.52 18.12 10.61
N HIS A 4 1.98 17.64 9.49
CA HIS A 4 1.29 16.36 9.49
C HIS A 4 2.39 15.32 9.69
N GLY A 5 2.38 14.62 10.82
CA GLY A 5 3.22 13.43 10.98
C GLY A 5 3.00 12.46 9.83
N PRO A 6 3.94 11.54 9.55
CA PRO A 6 3.85 10.65 8.40
C PRO A 6 2.50 9.92 8.38
N VAL A 7 1.76 10.07 7.28
CA VAL A 7 0.44 9.44 7.09
C VAL A 7 0.66 8.16 6.31
N ASP A 8 0.27 7.03 6.88
CA ASP A 8 0.28 5.75 6.16
C ASP A 8 -0.95 5.66 5.26
N LEU A 9 -0.75 5.57 3.94
CA LEU A 9 -1.80 5.32 2.96
C LEU A 9 -2.31 3.88 3.07
N ILE A 10 -1.38 2.94 3.13
CA ILE A 10 -1.65 1.51 3.36
C ILE A 10 -0.98 1.11 4.65
N HIS A 11 -1.74 0.46 5.53
CA HIS A 11 -1.20 -0.15 6.73
C HIS A 11 -1.90 -1.48 6.96
N LEU A 12 -1.22 -2.56 6.57
CA LEU A 12 -1.66 -3.94 6.74
C LEU A 12 -0.64 -4.61 7.65
N ALA A 13 -0.99 -4.85 8.92
CA ALA A 13 -0.04 -5.41 9.87
C ALA A 13 -0.73 -6.33 10.88
N ASP A 14 -0.04 -7.39 11.25
CA ASP A 14 -0.33 -8.22 12.41
C ASP A 14 0.91 -8.31 13.32
N GLU A 15 0.96 -9.29 14.23
CA GLU A 15 2.09 -9.46 15.15
C GLU A 15 3.38 -9.94 14.46
N GLU A 16 3.30 -10.52 13.27
CA GLU A 16 4.41 -11.19 12.58
C GLU A 16 4.82 -10.46 11.29
N ASN A 17 3.85 -9.96 10.52
CA ASN A 17 4.01 -9.48 9.16
C ASN A 17 3.37 -8.10 8.99
N SER A 18 3.99 -7.25 8.16
CA SER A 18 3.45 -5.95 7.82
C SER A 18 3.79 -5.52 6.39
N VAL A 19 2.86 -4.78 5.79
CA VAL A 19 3.04 -4.00 4.56
C VAL A 19 2.52 -2.59 4.84
N ILE A 20 3.42 -1.62 4.72
CA ILE A 20 3.13 -0.20 5.00
C ILE A 20 3.54 0.61 3.77
N VAL A 21 2.62 1.45 3.29
CA VAL A 21 2.90 2.50 2.30
C VAL A 21 2.77 3.83 3.02
N ARG A 22 3.89 4.50 3.25
CA ARG A 22 3.98 5.72 4.04
C ARG A 22 4.18 6.92 3.13
N VAL A 23 3.34 7.94 3.29
CA VAL A 23 3.50 9.22 2.58
C VAL A 23 4.55 10.07 3.30
N ALA A 24 5.66 10.34 2.61
CA ALA A 24 6.74 11.20 3.08
C ALA A 24 6.44 12.69 2.85
N GLY A 25 5.72 13.01 1.76
CA GLY A 25 5.33 14.38 1.44
C GLY A 25 5.25 14.63 -0.07
N PRO A 26 5.06 15.89 -0.50
CA PRO A 26 5.09 16.22 -1.91
C PRO A 26 6.52 16.07 -2.46
N THR A 27 6.65 15.49 -3.65
CA THR A 27 7.95 15.29 -4.28
C THR A 27 8.66 16.61 -4.49
N THR A 28 9.84 16.76 -3.88
CA THR A 28 10.69 17.95 -4.03
C THR A 28 11.71 17.72 -5.14
N GLY A 29 11.27 17.64 -6.39
CA GLY A 29 12.14 17.35 -7.54
C GLY A 29 11.60 17.89 -8.86
N VAL A 30 12.47 18.56 -9.64
CA VAL A 30 12.15 19.18 -10.94
C VAL A 30 11.56 18.15 -11.91
N LEU A 31 10.44 18.50 -12.57
CA LEU A 31 9.76 17.87 -13.73
C LEU A 31 10.33 16.54 -14.26
N PRO A 32 9.49 15.50 -14.46
CA PRO A 32 8.06 15.57 -14.81
C PRO A 32 7.08 15.23 -13.67
N TRP A 33 7.53 15.24 -12.41
CA TRP A 33 6.76 14.73 -11.26
C TRP A 33 6.10 15.81 -10.40
N ASP A 34 5.94 17.02 -10.95
CA ASP A 34 5.21 18.10 -10.27
C ASP A 34 3.80 17.61 -9.91
N GLY A 35 3.51 17.52 -8.61
CA GLY A 35 2.21 17.09 -8.10
C GLY A 35 2.09 15.62 -7.67
N CYS A 36 3.19 14.86 -7.62
CA CYS A 36 3.19 13.53 -6.97
C CYS A 36 3.63 13.59 -5.49
N LEU A 37 3.34 12.52 -4.75
CA LEU A 37 3.80 12.33 -3.38
C LEU A 37 4.94 11.31 -3.37
N ASP A 38 5.99 11.60 -2.62
CA ASP A 38 6.99 10.58 -2.30
C ASP A 38 6.43 9.64 -1.25
N VAL A 39 6.48 8.34 -1.53
CA VAL A 39 6.08 7.30 -0.58
C VAL A 39 7.19 6.26 -0.38
N ASP A 40 7.24 5.74 0.85
CA ASP A 40 8.07 4.60 1.19
C ASP A 40 7.19 3.35 1.30
N ILE A 41 7.60 2.27 0.64
CA ILE A 41 6.96 0.96 0.75
C ILE A 41 7.86 0.09 1.63
N VAL A 42 7.32 -0.33 2.78
CA VAL A 42 8.00 -1.21 3.73
C VAL A 42 7.24 -2.52 3.81
N VAL A 43 7.95 -3.63 3.58
CA VAL A 43 7.45 -4.98 3.88
C VAL A 43 8.34 -5.56 4.96
N ALA A 44 7.77 -5.99 6.08
CA ALA A 44 8.56 -6.52 7.18
C ALA A 44 7.93 -7.77 7.79
N SER A 45 8.78 -8.75 8.07
CA SER A 45 8.54 -9.89 8.94
C SER A 45 9.78 -10.20 9.77
N GLU A 46 9.69 -11.19 10.66
CA GLU A 46 10.88 -11.72 11.35
C GLU A 46 11.89 -12.36 10.37
N PHE A 47 11.41 -12.87 9.24
CA PHE A 47 12.23 -13.58 8.24
C PHE A 47 12.83 -12.65 7.18
N ALA A 48 12.06 -11.67 6.69
CA ALA A 48 12.44 -10.82 5.56
C ALA A 48 12.03 -9.36 5.78
N LYS A 49 12.86 -8.43 5.29
CA LYS A 49 12.57 -6.99 5.29
C LYS A 49 12.91 -6.40 3.93
N GLY A 50 11.93 -5.75 3.31
CA GLY A 50 12.06 -4.99 2.07
C GLY A 50 11.72 -3.52 2.32
N HIS A 51 12.45 -2.63 1.66
CA HIS A 51 12.21 -1.20 1.71
C HIS A 51 12.47 -0.60 0.33
N LEU A 52 11.47 0.10 -0.19
CA LEU A 52 11.54 0.88 -1.43
C LEU A 52 11.23 2.32 -1.05
N ALA A 53 12.20 3.20 -1.25
CA ALA A 53 12.09 4.62 -0.91
C ALA A 53 11.81 5.45 -2.17
N GLU A 54 11.23 6.64 -1.96
CA GLU A 54 11.03 7.65 -3.00
C GLU A 54 10.20 7.13 -4.19
N VAL A 55 9.20 6.28 -3.91
CA VAL A 55 8.21 5.86 -4.91
C VAL A 55 7.28 7.03 -5.16
N CYS A 56 7.17 7.49 -6.41
CA CYS A 56 6.32 8.62 -6.78
C CYS A 56 4.87 8.17 -6.88
N LEU A 57 3.98 8.70 -6.07
CA LEU A 57 2.56 8.40 -6.04
C LEU A 57 1.76 9.53 -6.70
N LEU A 58 1.14 9.22 -7.84
CA LEU A 58 0.31 10.13 -8.60
C LEU A 58 -1.08 10.26 -7.95
N PRO A 59 -1.80 11.36 -8.23
CA PRO A 59 -3.20 11.49 -7.80
C PRO A 59 -4.09 10.36 -8.32
N GLU A 60 -3.86 9.89 -9.56
CA GLU A 60 -4.59 8.77 -10.15
C GLU A 60 -4.36 7.45 -9.39
N ASP A 61 -3.17 7.22 -8.83
CA ASP A 61 -2.91 6.03 -8.01
C ASP A 61 -3.80 6.02 -6.74
N LEU A 62 -4.17 7.19 -6.20
CA LEU A 62 -5.11 7.27 -5.07
C LEU A 62 -6.56 6.97 -5.48
N ASP A 63 -6.93 7.27 -6.72
CA ASP A 63 -8.25 6.92 -7.27
C ASP A 63 -8.31 5.43 -7.57
N ASP A 64 -7.27 4.88 -8.20
CA ASP A 64 -7.11 3.43 -8.41
C ASP A 64 -7.12 2.65 -7.10
N TRP A 65 -6.50 3.21 -6.04
CA TRP A 65 -6.58 2.60 -4.70
C TRP A 65 -8.01 2.61 -4.15
N ALA A 66 -8.76 3.69 -4.37
CA ALA A 66 -10.17 3.75 -3.96
C ALA A 66 -11.00 2.67 -4.64
N GLU A 67 -10.82 2.48 -5.95
CA GLU A 67 -11.49 1.42 -6.72
C GLU A 67 -11.07 0.02 -6.26
N ALA A 68 -9.78 -0.18 -5.99
CA ALA A 68 -9.26 -1.43 -5.43
C ALA A 68 -9.89 -1.76 -4.07
N LEU A 69 -10.13 -0.77 -3.21
CA LEU A 69 -10.80 -0.99 -1.91
C LEU A 69 -12.25 -1.47 -2.06
N GLU A 70 -12.97 -1.04 -3.08
CA GLU A 70 -14.32 -1.52 -3.35
C GLU A 70 -14.29 -2.99 -3.82
N LEU A 71 -13.36 -3.35 -4.70
CA LEU A 71 -13.14 -4.74 -5.11
C LEU A 71 -12.74 -5.64 -3.93
N LEU A 72 -11.86 -5.15 -3.05
CA LEU A 72 -11.45 -5.85 -1.83
C LEU A 72 -12.62 -6.06 -0.87
N ALA A 73 -13.54 -5.09 -0.74
CA ALA A 73 -14.76 -5.23 0.05
C ALA A 73 -15.70 -6.33 -0.49
N GLU A 74 -15.65 -6.59 -1.79
CA GLU A 74 -16.36 -7.69 -2.46
C GLU A 74 -15.58 -9.02 -2.42
N GLY A 75 -14.44 -9.07 -1.73
CA GLY A 75 -13.58 -10.25 -1.66
C GLY A 75 -12.83 -10.56 -2.96
N GLN A 76 -12.73 -9.60 -3.88
CA GLN A 76 -11.99 -9.77 -5.13
C GLN A 76 -10.51 -9.44 -4.95
N PRO A 77 -9.60 -10.18 -5.61
CA PRO A 77 -8.19 -9.84 -5.61
C PRO A 77 -7.94 -8.57 -6.44
N VAL A 78 -6.95 -7.78 -6.04
CA VAL A 78 -6.58 -6.53 -6.70
C VAL A 78 -5.10 -6.44 -6.99
N ARG A 79 -4.77 -5.59 -7.97
CA ARG A 79 -3.41 -5.14 -8.26
C ARG A 79 -3.44 -3.63 -8.30
N TRP A 80 -2.49 -3.03 -7.60
CA TRP A 80 -2.38 -1.59 -7.46
C TRP A 80 -0.98 -1.17 -7.92
N MET A 81 -0.90 -0.05 -8.63
CA MET A 81 0.31 0.42 -9.32
C MET A 81 0.89 -0.62 -10.33
N ASP A 82 0.02 -1.32 -11.08
CA ASP A 82 0.41 -2.29 -12.15
C ASP A 82 0.64 -1.60 -13.52
N ASP A 83 0.92 -0.29 -13.52
CA ASP A 83 1.20 0.50 -14.74
C ASP A 83 2.66 0.32 -15.24
N GLY A 84 3.49 -0.37 -14.46
CA GLY A 84 4.91 -0.60 -14.73
C GLY A 84 5.83 0.58 -14.42
N ARG A 85 5.30 1.69 -13.87
CA ARG A 85 6.08 2.84 -13.43
C ARG A 85 6.64 2.66 -12.03
N ASN A 86 5.85 2.00 -11.18
CA ASN A 86 6.12 1.83 -9.76
C ASN A 86 6.16 0.34 -9.36
N PRO A 87 6.60 0.03 -8.13
CA PRO A 87 6.39 -1.28 -7.55
C PRO A 87 4.90 -1.63 -7.49
N GLU A 88 4.55 -2.82 -7.95
CA GLU A 88 3.19 -3.34 -7.91
C GLU A 88 2.88 -3.87 -6.50
N ILE A 89 1.68 -3.59 -5.99
CA ILE A 89 1.13 -4.24 -4.79
C ILE A 89 -0.09 -5.08 -5.18
N ARG A 90 -0.06 -6.37 -4.88
CA ARG A 90 -1.17 -7.29 -5.11
C ARG A 90 -1.72 -7.74 -3.78
N ILE A 91 -3.05 -7.76 -3.66
CA ILE A 91 -3.74 -8.21 -2.46
C ILE A 91 -4.74 -9.29 -2.85
N THR A 92 -4.65 -10.44 -2.20
CA THR A 92 -5.59 -11.55 -2.32
C THR A 92 -6.34 -11.70 -0.99
N PRO A 93 -7.65 -11.36 -0.91
CA PRO A 93 -8.40 -11.34 0.35
C PRO A 93 -8.59 -12.71 1.00
N GLU A 94 -8.61 -13.76 0.19
CA GLU A 94 -8.87 -15.13 0.66
C GLU A 94 -7.92 -16.13 -0.01
N GLY A 95 -7.40 -17.03 0.81
CA GLY A 95 -6.69 -18.22 0.36
C GLY A 95 -6.72 -19.28 1.47
N PRO A 96 -6.52 -20.56 1.16
CA PRO A 96 -6.31 -21.56 2.19
C PRO A 96 -4.88 -21.42 2.73
N TYR A 97 -4.63 -20.37 3.53
CA TYR A 97 -3.35 -20.18 4.21
C TYR A 97 -3.33 -21.07 5.45
N ILE A 98 -2.38 -22.02 5.52
CA ILE A 98 -2.28 -22.95 6.64
C ILE A 98 -0.98 -22.69 7.39
N SER A 99 -1.07 -22.45 8.69
CA SER A 99 0.08 -22.37 9.58
C SER A 99 -0.13 -23.30 10.76
N ARG A 100 0.89 -24.11 11.09
CA ARG A 100 0.85 -25.08 12.20
C ARG A 100 -0.38 -26.02 12.19
N GLY A 101 -0.97 -26.27 11.03
CA GLY A 101 -2.14 -27.14 10.85
C GLY A 101 -3.50 -26.42 10.95
N GLU A 102 -3.52 -25.10 11.12
CA GLU A 102 -4.74 -24.29 11.21
C GLU A 102 -4.91 -23.41 9.97
N VAL A 103 -6.16 -23.30 9.49
CA VAL A 103 -6.52 -22.37 8.41
C VAL A 103 -6.56 -20.96 9.01
N LEU A 104 -5.78 -20.06 8.44
CA LEU A 104 -5.73 -18.66 8.83
C LEU A 104 -6.78 -17.88 8.04
N ASN A 105 -7.53 -17.05 8.76
CA ASN A 105 -8.28 -15.96 8.14
C ASN A 105 -7.30 -14.80 7.91
N ALA A 106 -6.67 -14.79 6.74
CA ALA A 106 -5.59 -13.87 6.41
C ALA A 106 -5.63 -13.51 4.93
N ILE A 107 -5.05 -12.35 4.62
CA ILE A 107 -4.84 -11.91 3.25
C ILE A 107 -3.40 -12.21 2.84
N GLU A 108 -3.17 -12.43 1.55
CA GLU A 108 -1.82 -12.40 0.99
C GLU A 108 -1.55 -11.04 0.36
N VAL A 109 -0.36 -10.51 0.62
CA VAL A 109 0.13 -9.27 0.02
C VAL A 109 1.46 -9.55 -0.66
N VAL A 110 1.51 -9.25 -1.95
CA VAL A 110 2.74 -9.34 -2.75
C VAL A 110 3.15 -7.94 -3.16
N VAL A 111 4.36 -7.54 -2.78
CA VAL A 111 5.01 -6.33 -3.28
C VAL A 111 6.08 -6.74 -4.28
N ARG A 112 5.98 -6.24 -5.50
CA ARG A 112 6.90 -6.53 -6.60
C ARG A 112 7.52 -5.26 -7.12
N ASP A 113 8.82 -5.12 -6.94
CA ASP A 113 9.61 -4.07 -7.59
C ASP A 113 9.98 -4.53 -9.00
N THR A 114 9.17 -4.13 -9.98
CA THR A 114 9.33 -4.50 -11.40
C THR A 114 10.33 -3.62 -12.14
N THR A 115 10.76 -2.50 -11.54
CA THR A 115 11.50 -1.44 -12.24
C THR A 115 12.97 -1.40 -11.86
N VAL A 116 13.30 -1.66 -10.59
CA VAL A 116 14.68 -1.52 -10.09
C VAL A 116 15.30 -2.87 -9.72
N SER A 117 14.78 -3.54 -8.70
CA SER A 117 15.40 -4.76 -8.14
C SER A 117 14.89 -6.06 -8.75
N LEU A 118 13.78 -6.04 -9.50
CA LEU A 118 13.10 -7.23 -10.02
C LEU A 118 12.71 -8.25 -8.94
N THR A 119 12.62 -7.79 -7.69
CA THR A 119 12.39 -8.62 -6.51
C THR A 119 10.92 -8.60 -6.12
N SER A 120 10.44 -9.71 -5.56
CA SER A 120 9.09 -9.80 -4.99
C SER A 120 9.17 -10.30 -3.55
N VAL A 121 8.36 -9.70 -2.69
CA VAL A 121 8.15 -10.15 -1.31
C VAL A 121 6.67 -10.49 -1.16
N CYS A 122 6.40 -11.69 -0.66
CA CYS A 122 5.05 -12.16 -0.36
C CYS A 122 4.93 -12.38 1.15
N VAL A 123 3.90 -11.80 1.77
CA VAL A 123 3.57 -11.98 3.17
C VAL A 123 2.08 -12.28 3.34
N VAL A 124 1.75 -13.05 4.38
CA VAL A 124 0.37 -13.34 4.77
C VAL A 124 0.08 -12.55 6.05
N VAL A 125 -0.98 -11.76 6.06
CA VAL A 125 -1.31 -10.84 7.16
C VAL A 125 -2.71 -11.12 7.70
N ARG A 126 -2.82 -11.32 9.01
CA ARG A 126 -4.07 -11.55 9.73
C ARG A 126 -4.69 -10.21 10.10
N LEU A 127 -5.77 -9.85 9.43
CA LEU A 127 -6.42 -8.55 9.60
C LEU A 127 -7.80 -8.68 10.25
N PRO A 128 -8.26 -7.66 10.99
CA PRO A 128 -9.63 -7.62 11.49
C PRO A 128 -10.61 -7.49 10.32
N ALA A 129 -11.88 -7.88 10.51
CA ALA A 129 -12.87 -7.93 9.43
C ALA A 129 -13.15 -6.56 8.76
N ASP A 130 -12.90 -5.46 9.46
CA ASP A 130 -13.11 -4.07 9.04
C ASP A 130 -11.84 -3.41 8.45
N TRP A 131 -10.82 -4.20 8.10
CA TRP A 131 -9.54 -3.66 7.63
C TRP A 131 -9.67 -2.80 6.36
N VAL A 132 -10.62 -3.12 5.48
CA VAL A 132 -10.91 -2.33 4.27
C VAL A 132 -11.43 -0.94 4.65
N ASP A 133 -12.34 -0.85 5.62
CA ASP A 133 -12.83 0.44 6.14
C ASP A 133 -11.70 1.26 6.78
N ALA A 134 -10.78 0.60 7.48
CA ALA A 134 -9.60 1.26 8.01
C ALA A 134 -8.71 1.84 6.89
N GLN A 135 -8.56 1.14 5.75
CA GLN A 135 -7.84 1.69 4.59
C GLN A 135 -8.59 2.86 3.94
N ARG A 136 -9.93 2.83 3.87
CA ARG A 136 -10.74 3.97 3.38
C ARG A 136 -10.50 5.23 4.22
N VAL A 137 -10.44 5.08 5.55
CA VAL A 137 -10.12 6.19 6.46
C VAL A 137 -8.72 6.75 6.18
N ARG A 138 -7.73 5.88 5.95
CA ARG A 138 -6.36 6.29 5.61
C ARG A 138 -6.28 7.04 4.29
N LEU A 139 -6.94 6.54 3.26
CA LEU A 139 -7.05 7.22 1.98
C LEU A 139 -7.66 8.62 2.15
N ALA A 140 -8.74 8.74 2.92
CA ALA A 140 -9.36 10.04 3.20
C ALA A 140 -8.41 10.99 3.96
N GLN A 141 -7.61 10.47 4.89
CA GLN A 141 -6.60 11.26 5.61
C GLN A 141 -5.49 11.78 4.67
N VAL A 142 -4.98 10.94 3.77
CA VAL A 142 -3.98 11.34 2.77
C VAL A 142 -4.55 12.42 1.85
N ARG A 143 -5.76 12.22 1.31
CA ARG A 143 -6.43 13.21 0.45
C ARG A 143 -6.69 14.54 1.16
N ALA A 144 -6.97 14.51 2.46
CA ALA A 144 -7.17 15.72 3.25
C ALA A 144 -5.85 16.46 3.55
N ALA A 145 -4.76 15.72 3.77
CA ALA A 145 -3.45 16.29 4.03
C ALA A 145 -2.77 16.84 2.75
N TRP A 146 -3.05 16.25 1.59
CA TRP A 146 -2.53 16.67 0.29
C TRP A 146 -3.66 16.83 -0.75
N PRO A 147 -4.30 18.02 -0.81
CA PRO A 147 -5.32 18.30 -1.80
C PRO A 147 -4.67 18.51 -3.18
N PHE A 148 -4.67 17.49 -4.02
CA PHE A 148 -4.25 17.63 -5.42
C PHE A 148 -5.24 18.54 -6.17
N GLY A 149 -4.73 19.59 -6.81
CA GLY A 149 -5.50 20.37 -7.80
C GLY A 149 -6.64 21.26 -7.28
N GLN A 150 -6.65 21.70 -6.02
CA GLN A 150 -7.52 22.83 -5.62
C GLN A 150 -6.82 24.17 -5.89
N SER A 151 -6.94 24.68 -7.12
CA SER A 151 -6.76 26.09 -7.46
C SER A 151 -8.10 26.74 -7.77
#